data_AF-A0A1A3D4F3-F1
#
_entry.id   AF-A0A1A3D4F3-F1
#
_cell.length_a   1.000
_cell.length_b   1.000
_cell.length_c   1.000
_cell.angle_alpha   90.00
_cell.angle_beta   90.00
_cell.angle_gamma   90.00
#
_symmetry.space_group_name_H-M   'P 1'
#
loop_
_entity.id
_entity.type
_entity.pdbx_description
1 polymer ?
#
loop_
_entity_poly.entity_id
_entity_poly.type
_entity_poly.pdbx_seq_one_letter_code
_entity_poly.pdbx_strand_id
1 'polypeptide(L)'
;MRKQLDAVAAPPPDWLEPLLINWHNTDATVITFNYDLLVELAWKRFIAGVLAFDSWDSILSLYPAPITPIGARAGNALGGVRPPKGLQLLKLHGSLNWWYSGPRATPGDTIYGMPLKGEEWSPKGFEWIPDQAEQLAVDLKPMIVPPTAVKSPYYINRTLQSLWQSAADAIREAEELIVVGFSFPPTDLLVSSLLSTNLPSTSRITPINRTDQAVSRIRRVFGKDENDPSVNVNDEFAGKHTDPIGAWVDALA
;
A
#
# COMPACT_ATOMS: atom_id res chain seq x y z
N MET A 1 -10.51 -9.90 -3.37
CA MET A 1 -10.39 -10.73 -4.57
C MET A 1 -11.25 -10.21 -5.73
N ARG A 2 -12.59 -10.26 -5.70
CA ARG A 2 -13.44 -9.84 -6.85
C ARG A 2 -13.10 -8.47 -7.45
N LYS A 3 -12.98 -7.42 -6.62
CA LYS A 3 -12.66 -6.05 -7.07
C LYS A 3 -11.33 -5.93 -7.83
N GLN A 4 -10.29 -6.70 -7.46
CA GLN A 4 -8.99 -6.63 -8.16
C GLN A 4 -9.06 -7.33 -9.53
N LEU A 5 -9.86 -8.40 -9.63
CA LEU A 5 -10.09 -9.09 -10.90
C LEU A 5 -10.90 -8.21 -11.85
N ASP A 6 -11.91 -7.49 -11.33
CA ASP A 6 -12.69 -6.52 -12.10
C ASP A 6 -11.78 -5.37 -12.60
N ALA A 7 -10.81 -4.92 -11.79
CA ALA A 7 -9.88 -3.85 -12.17
C ALA A 7 -8.94 -4.23 -13.32
N VAL A 8 -8.52 -5.50 -13.40
CA VAL A 8 -7.67 -6.01 -14.51
C VAL A 8 -8.47 -6.58 -15.68
N ALA A 9 -9.81 -6.46 -15.65
CA ALA A 9 -10.65 -6.85 -16.78
C ALA A 9 -10.57 -5.82 -17.94
N ALA A 10 -10.15 -4.59 -17.63
CA ALA A 10 -9.85 -3.53 -18.59
C ALA A 10 -8.32 -3.31 -18.66
N PRO A 11 -7.82 -2.68 -19.74
CA PRO A 11 -6.43 -2.23 -19.81
C PRO A 11 -6.06 -1.36 -18.60
N PRO A 12 -4.76 -1.34 -18.20
CA PRO A 12 -4.31 -0.44 -17.16
C PRO A 12 -4.60 1.01 -17.57
N PRO A 13 -4.99 1.90 -16.64
CA PRO A 13 -5.16 3.32 -16.95
C PRO A 13 -3.86 3.94 -17.47
N ASP A 14 -3.95 4.89 -18.40
CA ASP A 14 -2.78 5.51 -19.05
C ASP A 14 -1.85 6.21 -18.05
N TRP A 15 -2.38 6.72 -16.93
CA TRP A 15 -1.61 7.35 -15.87
C TRP A 15 -0.84 6.37 -14.97
N LEU A 16 -1.15 5.08 -15.00
CA LEU A 16 -0.61 4.10 -14.04
C LEU A 16 0.89 3.87 -14.23
N GLU A 17 1.34 3.71 -15.47
CA GLU A 17 2.75 3.48 -15.76
C GLU A 17 3.63 4.71 -15.43
N PRO A 18 3.31 5.93 -15.90
CA PRO A 18 4.06 7.14 -15.53
C PRO A 18 4.11 7.36 -14.01
N LEU A 19 3.01 7.10 -13.30
CA LEU A 19 2.96 7.21 -11.85
C LEU A 19 3.93 6.23 -11.16
N LEU A 20 3.94 4.97 -11.58
CA LEU A 20 4.84 3.95 -11.01
C LEU A 20 6.31 4.25 -11.32
N ILE A 21 6.61 4.78 -12.52
CA ILE A 21 7.95 5.24 -12.88
C ILE A 21 8.37 6.41 -11.98
N ASN A 22 7.50 7.40 -11.79
CA ASN A 22 7.76 8.53 -10.91
C ASN A 22 8.03 8.06 -9.47
N TRP A 23 7.17 7.20 -8.92
CA TRP A 23 7.35 6.62 -7.59
C TRP A 23 8.67 5.84 -7.45
N HIS A 24 9.05 5.07 -8.47
CA HIS A 24 10.31 4.35 -8.45
C HIS A 24 11.51 5.29 -8.50
N ASN A 25 11.51 6.29 -9.37
CA ASN A 25 12.64 7.21 -9.54
C ASN A 25 12.81 8.19 -8.37
N THR A 26 11.77 8.42 -7.60
CA THR A 26 11.77 9.33 -6.44
C THR A 26 11.90 8.61 -5.09
N ASP A 27 12.16 7.30 -5.10
CA ASP A 27 12.18 6.47 -3.88
C ASP A 27 10.91 6.66 -3.02
N ALA A 28 9.75 6.80 -3.67
CA ALA A 28 8.51 7.19 -3.01
C ALA A 28 8.10 6.17 -1.93
N THR A 29 7.66 6.69 -0.78
CA THR A 29 7.02 5.89 0.26
C THR A 29 5.51 5.96 0.10
N VAL A 30 4.89 4.85 -0.33
CA VAL A 30 3.45 4.76 -0.54
C VAL A 30 2.80 3.99 0.60
N ILE A 31 1.93 4.68 1.34
CA ILE A 31 1.11 4.08 2.39
C ILE A 31 -0.24 3.69 1.80
N THR A 32 -0.65 2.43 2.00
CA THR A 32 -1.95 1.95 1.53
C THR A 32 -2.71 1.17 2.60
N PHE A 33 -4.02 1.36 2.58
CA PHE A 33 -5.00 0.63 3.40
C PHE A 33 -5.71 -0.47 2.60
N ASN A 34 -5.39 -0.59 1.31
CA ASN A 34 -5.94 -1.60 0.41
C ASN A 34 -5.18 -2.93 0.56
N TYR A 35 -5.93 -4.03 0.46
CA TYR A 35 -5.37 -5.38 0.52
C TYR A 35 -4.97 -5.93 -0.86
N ASP A 36 -5.56 -5.40 -1.94
CA ASP A 36 -5.34 -5.87 -3.31
C ASP A 36 -3.88 -5.72 -3.76
N LEU A 37 -3.51 -6.42 -4.83
CA LEU A 37 -2.15 -6.47 -5.34
C LEU A 37 -1.97 -5.65 -6.62
N LEU A 38 -2.81 -4.63 -6.86
CA LEU A 38 -2.78 -3.88 -8.12
C LEU A 38 -1.48 -3.10 -8.28
N VAL A 39 -0.96 -2.49 -7.20
CA VAL A 39 0.32 -1.76 -7.23
C VAL A 39 1.48 -2.74 -7.45
N GLU A 40 1.48 -3.88 -6.78
CA GLU A 40 2.52 -4.91 -6.94
C GLU A 40 2.53 -5.51 -8.34
N LEU A 41 1.36 -5.79 -8.91
CA LEU A 41 1.23 -6.28 -10.28
C LEU A 41 1.69 -5.21 -11.29
N ALA A 42 1.27 -3.95 -11.11
CA ALA A 42 1.70 -2.83 -11.94
C ALA A 42 3.23 -2.65 -11.88
N TRP A 43 3.80 -2.65 -10.68
CA TRP A 43 5.24 -2.54 -10.49
C TRP A 43 5.99 -3.69 -11.16
N LYS A 44 5.52 -4.92 -10.97
CA LYS A 44 6.14 -6.09 -11.63
C LYS A 44 6.09 -5.97 -13.16
N ARG A 45 4.97 -5.50 -13.69
CA ARG A 45 4.75 -5.30 -15.13
C ARG A 45 5.62 -4.21 -15.73
N PHE A 46 5.64 -3.01 -15.12
CA PHE A 46 6.20 -1.81 -15.72
C PHE A 46 7.63 -1.51 -15.27
N ILE A 47 8.03 -1.97 -14.08
CA ILE A 47 9.33 -1.64 -13.49
C ILE A 47 10.24 -2.88 -13.47
N ALA A 48 9.76 -3.99 -12.91
CA ALA A 48 10.61 -5.18 -12.73
C ALA A 48 11.08 -5.79 -14.07
N GLY A 49 10.18 -5.90 -15.05
CA GLY A 49 10.48 -6.44 -16.38
C GLY A 49 11.37 -5.54 -17.26
N VAL A 50 11.37 -4.22 -17.03
CA VAL A 50 12.12 -3.25 -17.85
C VAL A 50 13.58 -3.12 -17.39
N LEU A 51 13.84 -3.26 -16.10
CA LEU A 51 15.16 -3.01 -15.51
C LEU A 51 16.06 -4.26 -15.43
N ALA A 52 15.70 -5.34 -16.14
CA ALA A 52 16.43 -6.62 -16.15
C ALA A 52 16.77 -7.11 -14.73
N PHE A 53 15.86 -6.87 -13.79
CA PHE A 53 16.03 -7.31 -12.42
C PHE A 53 16.03 -8.83 -12.38
N ASP A 54 16.98 -9.36 -11.61
CA ASP A 54 17.24 -10.78 -11.47
C ASP A 54 15.97 -11.52 -10.99
N SER A 55 15.83 -12.80 -11.32
CA SER A 55 14.73 -13.69 -10.90
C SER A 55 14.47 -13.80 -9.37
N TRP A 56 15.26 -13.07 -8.58
CA TRP A 56 15.21 -12.92 -7.14
C TRP A 56 14.37 -11.72 -6.66
N ASP A 57 14.06 -10.75 -7.53
CA ASP A 57 13.25 -9.58 -7.19
C ASP A 57 11.76 -9.94 -7.14
N SER A 58 11.41 -10.45 -5.97
CA SER A 58 10.04 -10.73 -5.57
C SER A 58 9.31 -9.42 -5.29
N ILE A 59 8.01 -9.33 -5.63
CA ILE A 59 7.13 -8.26 -5.14
C ILE A 59 7.18 -8.07 -3.61
N LEU A 60 7.67 -9.07 -2.88
CA LEU A 60 7.89 -8.99 -1.44
C LEU A 60 8.94 -7.95 -1.05
N SER A 61 9.85 -7.59 -1.97
CA SER A 61 10.86 -6.54 -1.77
C SER A 61 10.23 -5.14 -1.65
N LEU A 62 9.06 -4.92 -2.27
CA LEU A 62 8.32 -3.66 -2.15
C LEU A 62 7.93 -3.34 -0.72
N TYR A 63 7.75 -4.37 0.12
CA TYR A 63 7.38 -4.17 1.51
C TYR A 63 8.64 -3.91 2.34
N PRO A 64 8.77 -2.75 3.02
CA PRO A 64 9.90 -2.45 3.89
C PRO A 64 9.77 -3.17 5.24
N ALA A 65 9.55 -4.49 5.20
CA ALA A 65 9.30 -5.36 6.34
C ALA A 65 9.80 -6.78 6.07
N PRO A 66 10.16 -7.56 7.11
CA PRO A 66 10.64 -8.93 6.97
C PRO A 66 9.51 -9.92 6.61
N ILE A 67 8.96 -9.81 5.40
CA ILE A 67 7.96 -10.73 4.87
C ILE A 67 8.68 -11.97 4.33
N THR A 68 8.45 -13.12 4.96
CA THR A 68 9.12 -14.37 4.58
C THR A 68 8.41 -14.99 3.38
N PRO A 69 9.07 -15.32 2.28
CA PRO A 69 8.39 -16.00 1.17
C PRO A 69 7.83 -17.35 1.62
N ILE A 70 6.60 -17.68 1.23
CA ILE A 70 5.91 -18.92 1.67
C ILE A 70 6.71 -20.19 1.31
N GLY A 71 7.49 -20.14 0.23
CA GLY A 71 8.38 -21.24 -0.19
C GLY A 71 9.43 -21.63 0.85
N ALA A 72 9.78 -20.76 1.81
CA ALA A 72 10.70 -21.08 2.90
C ALA A 72 10.18 -22.25 3.77
N ARG A 73 8.85 -22.46 3.80
CA ARG A 73 8.22 -23.60 4.51
C ARG A 73 8.51 -24.95 3.87
N ALA A 74 8.93 -24.98 2.60
CA ALA A 74 9.36 -26.18 1.89
C ALA A 74 10.88 -26.43 1.99
N GLY A 75 11.60 -25.65 2.81
CA GLY A 75 13.06 -25.73 2.90
C GLY A 75 13.79 -24.96 1.80
N ASN A 76 13.10 -24.11 1.02
CA ASN A 76 13.76 -23.23 0.07
C ASN A 76 14.56 -22.17 0.84
N ALA A 77 15.89 -22.30 0.83
CA ALA A 77 16.79 -21.26 1.30
C ALA A 77 16.81 -20.12 0.27
N LEU A 78 15.93 -19.13 0.45
CA LEU A 78 16.00 -17.92 -0.35
C LEU A 78 17.05 -17.00 0.27
N GLY A 79 18.04 -16.61 -0.54
CA GLY A 79 18.99 -15.55 -0.18
C GLY A 79 18.20 -14.31 0.24
N GLY A 80 18.71 -13.59 1.24
CA GLY A 80 18.00 -12.44 1.82
C GLY A 80 17.50 -11.47 0.75
N VAL A 81 16.25 -11.01 0.90
CA VAL A 81 15.68 -9.97 0.05
C VAL A 81 16.50 -8.70 0.29
N ARG A 82 17.16 -8.17 -0.75
CA ARG A 82 17.77 -6.84 -0.66
C ARG A 82 16.64 -5.81 -0.59
N PRO A 83 16.75 -4.78 0.27
CA PRO A 83 15.83 -3.65 0.15
C PRO A 83 15.97 -3.09 -1.27
N PRO A 84 14.89 -3.04 -2.05
CA PRO A 84 14.96 -2.49 -3.38
C PRO A 84 15.26 -0.99 -3.25
N LYS A 85 16.00 -0.46 -4.22
CA LYS A 85 15.99 0.98 -4.48
C LYS A 85 14.67 1.31 -5.17
N GLY A 86 14.10 2.47 -4.89
CA GLY A 86 12.84 2.94 -5.45
C GLY A 86 11.64 2.80 -4.50
N LEU A 87 10.47 2.63 -5.10
CA LEU A 87 9.17 2.57 -4.43
C LEU A 87 9.16 1.60 -3.23
N GLN A 88 8.71 2.10 -2.09
CA GLN A 88 8.36 1.31 -0.91
C GLN A 88 6.84 1.33 -0.68
N LEU A 89 6.25 0.16 -0.42
CA LEU A 89 4.81 -0.02 -0.24
C LEU A 89 4.49 -0.48 1.19
N LEU A 90 3.97 0.44 2.00
CA LEU A 90 3.56 0.21 3.39
C LEU A 90 2.09 -0.24 3.44
N LYS A 91 1.86 -1.54 3.61
CA LYS A 91 0.51 -2.12 3.75
C LYS A 91 0.06 -2.23 5.21
N LEU A 92 -0.67 -1.22 5.68
CA LEU A 92 -0.99 -1.06 7.11
C LEU A 92 -2.12 -1.97 7.62
N HIS A 93 -2.96 -2.47 6.72
CA HIS A 93 -4.01 -3.43 7.06
C HIS A 93 -3.68 -4.86 6.62
N GLY A 94 -2.44 -5.11 6.20
CA GLY A 94 -2.04 -6.38 5.62
C GLY A 94 -2.36 -6.47 4.12
N SER A 95 -2.31 -7.67 3.55
CA SER A 95 -2.34 -7.88 2.11
C SER A 95 -2.99 -9.21 1.74
N LEU A 96 -3.58 -9.30 0.54
CA LEU A 96 -4.16 -10.55 0.04
C LEU A 96 -3.13 -11.66 -0.18
N ASN A 97 -1.84 -11.32 -0.35
CA ASN A 97 -0.76 -12.29 -0.43
C ASN A 97 -0.09 -12.59 0.93
N TRP A 98 -0.54 -12.03 2.05
CA TRP A 98 0.09 -12.25 3.35
C TRP A 98 -0.67 -13.29 4.17
N TRP A 99 0.07 -14.17 4.83
CA TRP A 99 -0.45 -15.31 5.59
C TRP A 99 0.31 -15.48 6.90
N TYR A 100 -0.38 -15.88 7.97
CA TYR A 100 0.19 -16.03 9.31
C TYR A 100 -0.64 -17.00 10.16
N SER A 101 -0.26 -17.26 11.40
CA SER A 101 -0.93 -18.24 12.28
C SER A 101 -2.31 -17.77 12.80
N GLY A 102 -2.72 -16.53 12.52
CA GLY A 102 -4.03 -15.98 12.87
C GLY A 102 -4.04 -15.06 14.10
N PRO A 103 -5.19 -14.46 14.47
CA PRO A 103 -5.25 -13.38 15.47
C PRO A 103 -4.91 -13.79 16.92
N ARG A 104 -4.73 -15.10 17.15
CA ARG A 104 -4.30 -15.65 18.45
C ARG A 104 -2.81 -16.01 18.48
N ALA A 105 -2.09 -15.69 17.40
CA ALA A 105 -0.67 -15.93 17.29
C ALA A 105 0.12 -15.02 18.24
N THR A 106 1.36 -15.40 18.51
CA THR A 106 2.25 -14.59 19.34
C THR A 106 2.70 -13.32 18.58
N PRO A 107 3.14 -12.26 19.28
CA PRO A 107 3.64 -11.05 18.63
C PRO A 107 4.80 -11.27 17.64
N GLY A 108 5.55 -12.37 17.79
CA GLY A 108 6.67 -12.73 16.91
C GLY A 108 6.31 -13.68 15.77
N ASP A 109 5.03 -13.96 15.55
CA ASP A 109 4.58 -14.85 14.49
C ASP A 109 5.02 -14.36 13.11
N THR A 110 5.52 -15.28 12.29
CA THR A 110 6.05 -14.97 10.96
C THR A 110 4.90 -14.65 10.01
N ILE A 111 5.01 -13.52 9.31
CA ILE A 111 4.16 -13.25 8.15
C ILE A 111 4.84 -13.84 6.92
N TYR A 112 4.13 -14.75 6.27
CA TYR A 112 4.50 -15.34 5.00
C TYR A 112 3.86 -14.58 3.83
N GLY A 113 4.65 -14.24 2.82
CA GLY A 113 4.17 -13.64 1.58
C GLY A 113 4.09 -14.66 0.46
N MET A 114 3.02 -14.63 -0.34
CA MET A 114 2.89 -15.34 -1.60
C MET A 114 3.36 -14.42 -2.75
N PRO A 115 4.50 -14.70 -3.40
CA PRO A 115 4.91 -13.97 -4.59
C PRO A 115 3.99 -14.25 -5.77
N LEU A 116 3.89 -13.27 -6.68
CA LEU A 116 3.17 -13.42 -7.94
C LEU A 116 4.02 -14.13 -8.99
N LYS A 117 3.39 -15.03 -9.74
CA LYS A 117 3.93 -15.75 -10.91
C LYS A 117 3.92 -14.88 -12.15
N GLY A 118 2.74 -14.35 -12.50
CA GLY A 118 2.54 -13.56 -13.71
C GLY A 118 2.98 -12.11 -13.59
N GLU A 119 3.12 -11.44 -14.73
CA GLU A 119 3.40 -10.00 -14.90
C GLU A 119 2.37 -9.33 -15.83
N GLU A 120 1.40 -10.10 -16.31
CA GLU A 120 0.32 -9.62 -17.17
C GLU A 120 -0.70 -8.83 -16.35
N TRP A 121 -1.16 -7.69 -16.88
CA TRP A 121 -2.32 -6.96 -16.34
C TRP A 121 -3.62 -7.71 -16.70
N SER A 122 -3.80 -8.85 -16.07
CA SER A 122 -4.92 -9.78 -16.30
C SER A 122 -5.10 -10.64 -15.05
N PRO A 123 -6.19 -11.43 -14.94
CA PRO A 123 -6.35 -12.37 -13.84
C PRO A 123 -5.16 -13.33 -13.64
N LYS A 124 -4.44 -13.67 -14.71
CA LYS A 124 -3.25 -14.55 -14.66
C LYS A 124 -2.06 -13.90 -13.96
N GLY A 125 -2.01 -12.57 -13.92
CA GLY A 125 -1.01 -11.82 -13.16
C GLY A 125 -1.04 -12.14 -11.65
N PHE A 126 -2.17 -12.63 -11.15
CA PHE A 126 -2.37 -12.95 -9.73
C PHE A 126 -2.11 -14.42 -9.34
N GLU A 127 -1.60 -15.25 -10.26
CA GLU A 127 -1.19 -16.62 -9.93
C GLU A 127 0.00 -16.62 -8.95
N TRP A 128 0.06 -17.60 -8.04
CA TRP A 128 1.10 -17.68 -7.01
C TRP A 128 2.31 -18.52 -7.43
N ILE A 129 3.46 -18.26 -6.81
CA ILE A 129 4.59 -19.21 -6.77
C ILE A 129 5.02 -19.50 -5.33
N PRO A 130 5.49 -20.74 -5.03
CA PRO A 130 5.48 -21.91 -5.91
C PRO A 130 4.05 -22.40 -6.21
N ASP A 131 3.87 -23.29 -7.19
CA ASP A 131 2.54 -23.84 -7.52
C ASP A 131 1.88 -24.56 -6.31
N GLN A 132 2.68 -24.96 -5.31
CA GLN A 132 2.22 -25.55 -4.04
C GLN A 132 1.92 -24.52 -2.94
N ALA A 133 1.93 -23.20 -3.23
CA ALA A 133 1.76 -22.14 -2.23
C ALA A 133 0.51 -22.32 -1.37
N GLU A 134 -0.61 -22.75 -1.95
CA GLU A 134 -1.84 -23.01 -1.21
C GLU A 134 -1.70 -24.17 -0.21
N GLN A 135 -0.97 -25.24 -0.60
CA GLN A 135 -0.66 -26.36 0.29
C GLN A 135 0.26 -25.93 1.45
N LEU A 136 1.23 -25.07 1.17
CA LEU A 136 2.13 -24.50 2.17
C LEU A 136 1.42 -23.52 3.13
N ALA A 137 0.23 -23.05 2.78
CA ALA A 137 -0.58 -22.14 3.59
C ALA A 137 -1.78 -22.82 4.28
N VAL A 138 -1.89 -24.16 4.22
CA VAL A 138 -3.05 -24.92 4.70
C VAL A 138 -3.39 -24.69 6.18
N ASP A 139 -2.38 -24.42 7.01
CA ASP A 139 -2.49 -24.14 8.44
C ASP A 139 -2.43 -22.64 8.78
N LEU A 140 -2.28 -21.77 7.77
CA LEU A 140 -2.24 -20.33 7.92
C LEU A 140 -3.60 -19.70 7.65
N LYS A 141 -3.70 -18.43 8.03
CA LYS A 141 -4.83 -17.56 7.74
C LYS A 141 -4.35 -16.31 7.01
N PRO A 142 -5.21 -15.67 6.20
CA PRO A 142 -4.87 -14.39 5.59
C PRO A 142 -4.55 -13.33 6.66
N MET A 143 -3.45 -12.61 6.50
CA MET A 143 -3.08 -11.47 7.32
C MET A 143 -3.79 -10.23 6.78
N ILE A 144 -5.06 -10.08 7.18
CA ILE A 144 -5.93 -8.97 6.81
C ILE A 144 -6.52 -8.43 8.10
N VAL A 145 -6.27 -7.15 8.38
CA VAL A 145 -6.94 -6.41 9.46
C VAL A 145 -8.31 -6.02 8.93
N PRO A 146 -9.41 -6.66 9.35
CA PRO A 146 -10.71 -6.40 8.75
C PRO A 146 -11.22 -4.99 9.12
N PRO A 147 -12.11 -4.39 8.31
CA PRO A 147 -12.75 -3.10 8.60
C PRO A 147 -13.84 -3.26 9.68
N THR A 148 -13.46 -3.80 10.84
CA THR A 148 -14.32 -3.99 12.01
C THR A 148 -13.85 -3.07 13.13
N ALA A 149 -14.71 -2.85 14.13
CA ALA A 149 -14.36 -2.02 15.29
C ALA A 149 -13.21 -2.63 16.12
N VAL A 150 -13.11 -3.97 16.18
CA VAL A 150 -12.10 -4.67 16.97
C VAL A 150 -10.95 -5.12 16.08
N LYS A 151 -9.95 -4.25 15.94
CA LYS A 151 -8.73 -4.52 15.15
C LYS A 151 -7.53 -4.98 16.00
N SER A 152 -7.59 -4.81 17.33
CA SER A 152 -6.46 -5.05 18.24
C SER A 152 -5.80 -6.42 18.14
N PRO A 153 -6.51 -7.55 17.92
CA PRO A 153 -5.86 -8.85 17.82
C PRO A 153 -4.94 -9.00 16.59
N TYR A 154 -5.14 -8.19 15.55
CA TYR A 154 -4.33 -8.22 14.34
C TYR A 154 -3.05 -7.37 14.47
N TYR A 155 -3.12 -6.28 15.23
CA TYR A 155 -1.99 -5.38 15.47
C TYR A 155 -1.01 -5.88 16.54
N ILE A 156 -1.21 -7.08 17.10
CA ILE A 156 -0.23 -7.69 18.01
C ILE A 156 1.04 -8.13 17.27
N ASN A 157 0.95 -8.39 15.97
CA ASN A 157 2.08 -8.83 15.16
C ASN A 157 3.12 -7.69 15.01
N ARG A 158 4.36 -7.95 15.42
CA ARG A 158 5.44 -6.94 15.42
C ARG A 158 5.83 -6.45 14.03
N THR A 159 5.67 -7.26 12.99
CA THR A 159 5.92 -6.85 11.60
C THR A 159 4.88 -5.83 11.12
N LEU A 160 3.61 -5.97 11.52
CA LEU A 160 2.64 -4.91 11.26
C LEU A 160 2.95 -3.66 12.08
N GLN A 161 3.28 -3.80 13.36
CA GLN A 161 3.63 -2.64 14.19
C GLN A 161 4.82 -1.87 13.62
N SER A 162 5.85 -2.55 13.10
CA SER A 162 6.97 -1.88 12.46
C SER A 162 6.55 -1.14 11.20
N LEU A 163 5.63 -1.68 10.38
CA LEU A 163 5.09 -0.96 9.22
C LEU A 163 4.32 0.31 9.63
N TRP A 164 3.54 0.26 10.72
CA TRP A 164 2.86 1.44 11.27
C TRP A 164 3.86 2.48 11.77
N GLN A 165 4.94 2.04 12.42
CA GLN A 165 6.01 2.94 12.85
C GLN A 165 6.72 3.58 11.66
N SER A 166 7.08 2.79 10.64
CA SER A 166 7.69 3.30 9.41
C SER A 166 6.79 4.29 8.68
N ALA A 167 5.47 4.05 8.67
CA ALA A 167 4.51 5.02 8.13
C ALA A 167 4.50 6.32 8.95
N ALA A 168 4.48 6.23 10.28
CA ALA A 168 4.53 7.40 11.15
C ALA A 168 5.80 8.22 10.94
N ASP A 169 6.94 7.56 10.80
CA ASP A 169 8.23 8.22 10.55
C ASP A 169 8.26 8.87 9.15
N ALA A 170 7.79 8.17 8.12
CA ALA A 170 7.69 8.75 6.77
C ALA A 170 6.76 9.97 6.70
N ILE A 171 5.63 9.93 7.40
CA ILE A 171 4.69 11.06 7.49
C ILE A 171 5.34 12.25 8.21
N ARG A 172 6.16 12.01 9.23
CA ARG A 172 6.82 13.05 10.02
C ARG A 172 7.85 13.85 9.23
N GLU A 173 8.54 13.19 8.31
CA GLU A 173 9.54 13.83 7.45
C GLU A 173 8.94 14.40 6.15
N ALA A 174 7.65 14.20 5.90
CA ALA A 174 7.02 14.59 4.64
C ALA A 174 6.74 16.10 4.57
N GLU A 175 7.28 16.78 3.55
CA GLU A 175 6.91 18.17 3.21
C GLU A 175 5.52 18.26 2.58
N GLU A 176 5.07 17.19 1.92
CA GLU A 176 3.78 17.09 1.29
C GLU A 176 3.16 15.70 1.46
N LEU A 177 1.86 15.66 1.80
CA LEU A 177 1.04 14.46 1.87
C LEU A 177 0.07 14.43 0.69
N ILE A 178 0.33 13.56 -0.28
CA ILE A 178 -0.59 13.27 -1.39
C ILE A 178 -1.60 12.21 -0.95
N VAL A 179 -2.89 12.50 -1.09
CA VAL A 179 -3.95 11.59 -0.63
C VAL A 179 -4.84 11.14 -1.77
N VAL A 180 -4.62 9.93 -2.26
CA VAL A 180 -5.32 9.38 -3.43
C VAL A 180 -6.50 8.51 -3.02
N GLY A 181 -7.72 8.92 -3.38
CA GLY A 181 -8.93 8.10 -3.23
C GLY A 181 -9.31 7.72 -1.78
N PHE A 182 -8.64 8.26 -0.77
CA PHE A 182 -8.98 8.03 0.64
C PHE A 182 -10.06 9.01 1.10
N SER A 183 -11.12 8.47 1.69
CA SER A 183 -12.32 9.24 2.04
C SER A 183 -12.30 9.84 3.44
N PHE A 184 -11.26 9.58 4.24
CA PHE A 184 -11.18 9.97 5.66
C PHE A 184 -12.46 9.62 6.45
N PRO A 185 -12.82 8.33 6.53
CA PRO A 185 -14.00 7.93 7.27
C PRO A 185 -13.83 8.29 8.75
N PRO A 186 -14.82 8.95 9.40
CA PRO A 186 -14.69 9.41 10.80
C PRO A 186 -14.54 8.27 11.81
N THR A 187 -14.85 7.04 11.40
CA THR A 187 -14.75 5.84 12.23
C THR A 187 -13.34 5.24 12.24
N ASP A 188 -12.43 5.63 11.35
CA ASP A 188 -11.07 5.07 11.31
C ASP A 188 -10.08 5.91 12.14
N LEU A 189 -10.32 5.92 13.45
CA LEU A 189 -9.57 6.73 14.42
C LEU A 189 -8.06 6.42 14.40
N LEU A 190 -7.66 5.19 14.08
CA LEU A 190 -6.24 4.83 14.00
C LEU A 190 -5.53 5.56 12.87
N VAL A 191 -6.15 5.62 11.69
CA VAL A 191 -5.59 6.35 10.54
C VAL A 191 -5.62 7.84 10.78
N SER A 192 -6.73 8.38 11.28
CA SER A 192 -6.82 9.79 11.65
C SER A 192 -5.75 10.17 12.68
N SER A 193 -5.54 9.34 13.71
CA SER A 193 -4.49 9.56 14.71
C SER A 193 -3.10 9.47 14.08
N LEU A 194 -2.81 8.46 13.26
CA LEU A 194 -1.52 8.33 12.57
C LEU A 194 -1.17 9.60 11.78
N LEU A 195 -2.11 10.08 10.98
CA LEU A 195 -1.90 11.24 10.12
C LEU A 195 -1.78 12.54 10.92
N SER A 196 -2.78 12.83 11.77
CA SER A 196 -2.84 14.11 12.51
C SER A 196 -1.74 14.28 13.57
N THR A 197 -1.20 13.19 14.12
CA THR A 197 -0.15 13.26 15.14
C THR A 197 1.26 13.30 14.59
N ASN A 198 1.47 12.86 13.33
CA ASN A 198 2.81 12.78 12.75
C ASN A 198 3.05 13.83 11.67
N LEU A 199 2.03 14.26 10.91
CA LEU A 199 2.25 15.20 9.82
C LEU A 199 2.61 16.59 10.38
N PRO A 200 3.73 17.20 9.98
CA PRO A 200 4.06 18.57 10.39
C PRO A 200 2.97 19.56 9.95
N SER A 201 2.66 20.53 10.80
CA SER A 201 1.65 21.55 10.48
C SER A 201 2.04 22.46 9.31
N THR A 202 3.32 22.47 8.92
CA THR A 202 3.85 23.20 7.77
C THR A 202 3.67 22.45 6.45
N SER A 203 3.44 21.14 6.52
CA SER A 203 3.36 20.29 5.33
C SER A 203 2.11 20.60 4.51
N ARG A 204 2.24 20.48 3.19
CA ARG A 204 1.12 20.61 2.25
C ARG A 204 0.32 19.31 2.21
N ILE A 205 -1.00 19.38 2.04
CA ILE A 205 -1.85 18.21 1.82
C ILE A 205 -2.56 18.37 0.48
N THR A 206 -2.41 17.39 -0.40
CA THR A 206 -2.99 17.41 -1.75
C THR A 206 -3.93 16.23 -1.93
N PRO A 207 -5.24 16.39 -1.69
CA PRO A 207 -6.24 15.37 -2.01
C PRO A 207 -6.45 15.19 -3.50
N ILE A 208 -6.41 13.95 -3.94
CA ILE A 208 -6.70 13.52 -5.31
C ILE A 208 -7.95 12.66 -5.27
N ASN A 209 -9.08 13.26 -5.63
CA ASN A 209 -10.38 12.62 -5.49
C ASN A 209 -11.41 13.16 -6.47
N ARG A 210 -12.39 12.32 -6.85
CA ARG A 210 -13.49 12.71 -7.74
C ARG A 210 -14.48 13.68 -7.10
N THR A 211 -14.43 13.82 -5.78
CA THR A 211 -15.31 14.72 -5.01
C THR A 211 -14.48 15.61 -4.10
N ASP A 212 -14.94 16.83 -3.88
CA ASP A 212 -14.39 17.80 -2.93
C ASP A 212 -14.63 17.44 -1.45
N GLN A 213 -15.53 16.49 -1.15
CA GLN A 213 -15.84 16.06 0.22
C GLN A 213 -14.61 15.64 1.03
N ALA A 214 -13.56 15.14 0.37
CA ALA A 214 -12.31 14.80 1.03
C ALA A 214 -11.62 16.02 1.65
N VAL A 215 -11.71 17.21 1.04
CA VAL A 215 -11.09 18.47 1.51
C VAL A 215 -11.64 18.86 2.88
N SER A 216 -12.96 18.90 3.03
CA SER A 216 -13.61 19.23 4.32
C SER A 216 -13.24 18.24 5.43
N ARG A 217 -13.15 16.95 5.10
CA ARG A 217 -12.78 15.90 6.07
C ARG A 217 -11.30 15.97 6.45
N ILE A 218 -10.41 16.28 5.51
CA ILE A 218 -9.00 16.57 5.78
C ILE A 218 -8.89 17.72 6.78
N ARG A 219 -9.54 18.86 6.50
CA ARG A 219 -9.49 20.02 7.42
C ARG A 219 -9.98 19.66 8.82
N ARG A 220 -11.03 18.85 8.94
CA ARG A 220 -11.50 18.35 10.25
C ARG A 220 -10.52 17.42 10.97
N VAL A 221 -9.72 16.64 10.24
CA VAL A 221 -8.75 15.70 10.81
C VAL A 221 -7.47 16.42 11.26
N PHE A 222 -7.00 17.40 10.48
CA PHE A 222 -5.72 18.09 10.74
C PHE A 222 -5.87 19.45 11.43
N GLY A 223 -7.04 20.08 11.33
CA GLY A 223 -7.36 21.36 11.94
C GLY A 223 -8.34 21.23 13.09
N LYS A 224 -8.78 22.37 13.64
CA LYS A 224 -9.81 22.41 14.70
C LYS A 224 -11.21 22.14 14.13
N ASP A 225 -11.45 22.56 12.90
CA ASP A 225 -12.71 22.41 12.19
C ASP A 225 -12.52 22.33 10.66
N GLU A 226 -13.62 22.21 9.91
CA GLU A 226 -13.63 22.04 8.46
C GLU A 226 -13.23 23.27 7.64
N ASN A 227 -13.04 24.43 8.27
CA ASN A 227 -12.66 25.69 7.66
C ASN A 227 -11.33 26.24 8.20
N ASP A 228 -10.59 25.47 9.01
CA ASP A 228 -9.35 25.93 9.63
C ASP A 228 -8.30 26.34 8.59
N PRO A 229 -7.98 27.65 8.46
CA PRO A 229 -7.07 28.14 7.43
C PRO A 229 -5.61 27.79 7.72
N SER A 230 -5.28 27.26 8.90
CA SER A 230 -3.92 26.83 9.21
C SER A 230 -3.54 25.53 8.49
N VAL A 231 -4.52 24.77 7.97
CA VAL A 231 -4.25 23.54 7.22
C VAL A 231 -3.94 23.90 5.76
N ASN A 232 -2.68 23.71 5.36
CA ASN A 232 -2.21 23.97 4.00
C ASN A 232 -2.71 22.89 3.02
N VAL A 233 -3.90 23.08 2.44
CA VAL A 233 -4.49 22.15 1.47
C VAL A 233 -4.40 22.70 0.06
N ASN A 234 -3.84 21.93 -0.88
CA ASN A 234 -3.99 22.16 -2.32
C ASN A 234 -5.16 21.33 -2.85
N ASP A 235 -6.28 21.97 -3.14
CA ASP A 235 -7.52 21.32 -3.58
C ASP A 235 -7.71 21.24 -5.10
N GLU A 236 -6.64 21.48 -5.88
CA GLU A 236 -6.66 21.41 -7.35
C GLU A 236 -7.23 20.10 -7.88
N PHE A 237 -6.82 18.96 -7.32
CA PHE A 237 -7.19 17.63 -7.80
C PHE A 237 -8.39 17.00 -7.06
N ALA A 238 -9.17 17.81 -6.33
CA ALA A 238 -10.33 17.35 -5.56
C ALA A 238 -11.64 17.90 -6.14
N GLY A 239 -12.41 17.04 -6.82
CA GLY A 239 -13.74 17.38 -7.35
C GLY A 239 -13.76 18.27 -8.60
N LYS A 240 -12.59 18.64 -9.14
CA LYS A 240 -12.46 19.54 -10.30
C LYS A 240 -12.17 18.82 -11.63
N HIS A 241 -11.80 17.54 -11.58
CA HIS A 241 -11.43 16.74 -12.74
C HIS A 241 -12.26 15.45 -12.84
N THR A 242 -12.56 15.02 -14.07
CA THR A 242 -13.20 13.73 -14.35
C THR A 242 -12.26 12.56 -14.07
N ASP A 243 -10.98 12.72 -14.41
CA ASP A 243 -9.87 11.86 -14.01
C ASP A 243 -8.84 12.65 -13.18
N PRO A 244 -9.04 12.75 -11.84
CA PRO A 244 -8.16 13.52 -10.98
C PRO A 244 -6.77 12.90 -10.85
N ILE A 245 -6.64 11.57 -11.00
CA ILE A 245 -5.33 10.91 -10.92
C ILE A 245 -4.54 11.21 -12.19
N GLY A 246 -5.16 11.07 -13.37
CA GLY A 246 -4.52 11.44 -14.63
C GLY A 246 -4.07 12.90 -14.65
N ALA A 247 -4.95 13.83 -14.28
CA ALA A 247 -4.61 15.26 -14.21
C ALA A 247 -3.44 15.56 -13.27
N TRP A 248 -3.37 14.89 -12.13
CA TRP A 248 -2.24 15.05 -11.20
C TRP A 248 -0.96 14.46 -11.77
N VAL A 249 -1.02 13.27 -12.36
CA VAL A 249 0.16 12.61 -12.97
C VAL A 249 0.73 13.45 -14.10
N ASP A 250 -0.13 14.06 -14.92
CA ASP A 250 0.30 14.99 -15.98
C ASP A 250 1.02 16.23 -15.42
N ALA A 251 0.68 16.67 -14.19
CA ALA A 251 1.32 17.78 -13.51
C ALA A 251 2.67 17.42 -12.82
N LEU A 252 3.03 16.13 -12.76
CA LEU A 252 4.33 15.67 -12.26
C LEU A 252 5.45 15.75 -13.31
N ALA A 253 5.09 15.93 -14.59
CA ALA A 253 6.00 16.01 -15.74
C ALA A 253 6.61 17.41 -15.91
#